data_AF-W1XK87-F1
#
_entry.id   AF-W1XK87-F1
#
_cell.length_a   1.000
_cell.length_b   1.000
_cell.length_c   1.000
_cell.angle_alpha   90.00
_cell.angle_beta   90.00
_cell.angle_gamma   90.00
#
_symmetry.space_group_name_H-M   'P 1'
#
loop_
_entity.id
_entity.type
_entity.pdbx_description
1 polymer ?
#
loop_
_entity_poly.entity_id
_entity_poly.type
_entity_poly.pdbx_seq_one_letter_code
_entity_poly.pdbx_strand_id
1 'polypeptide(L)'
;KPGAVAAPTAGLHFDEPLLEKLRAKGVEMAFVTLHVGAGTFQPVRVDTIEDHIMHSEYAEVPQDVVDAVLAAKARGNRVIAVGTTSVRSLESAAQAAKNDLIEPFF
;
A
#
# COMPACT_ATOMS: atom_id res chain seq x y z
N LYS A 1 -8.19 14.64 -2.44
CA LYS A 1 -8.78 13.61 -3.34
C LYS A 1 -9.70 12.74 -2.49
N PRO A 2 -10.91 12.37 -2.93
CA PRO A 2 -11.68 11.33 -2.23
C PRO A 2 -10.81 10.07 -2.20
N GLY A 3 -10.43 9.64 -1.00
CA GLY A 3 -9.43 8.59 -0.76
C GLY A 3 -10.01 7.18 -0.70
N ALA A 4 -9.25 6.26 -0.10
CA ALA A 4 -9.63 4.86 0.08
C ALA A 4 -11.01 4.70 0.75
N VAL A 5 -11.85 3.82 0.20
CA VAL A 5 -13.05 3.33 0.89
C VAL A 5 -12.60 2.36 1.98
N ALA A 6 -13.02 2.60 3.23
CA ALA A 6 -12.60 1.82 4.39
C ALA A 6 -13.10 0.37 4.29
N ALA A 7 -12.21 -0.54 3.87
CA ALA A 7 -12.39 -1.98 3.97
C ALA A 7 -11.53 -2.54 5.10
N PRO A 8 -11.92 -3.67 5.72
CA PRO A 8 -11.07 -4.35 6.69
C PRO A 8 -9.72 -4.73 6.08
N THR A 9 -8.62 -4.24 6.65
CA THR A 9 -7.26 -4.59 6.22
C THR A 9 -6.45 -5.19 7.38
N ALA A 10 -5.35 -5.87 7.06
CA ALA A 10 -4.43 -6.40 8.07
C ALA A 10 -3.90 -5.33 9.04
N GLY A 11 -3.88 -4.05 8.62
CA GLY A 11 -3.51 -2.93 9.48
C GLY A 11 -4.45 -2.71 10.66
N LEU A 12 -5.70 -3.21 10.62
CA LEU A 12 -6.65 -3.07 11.72
C LEU A 12 -6.30 -3.91 12.95
N HIS A 13 -5.33 -4.82 12.86
CA HIS A 13 -4.79 -5.53 14.02
C HIS A 13 -3.81 -4.68 14.85
N PHE A 14 -3.46 -3.48 14.38
CA PHE A 14 -2.54 -2.57 15.04
C PHE A 14 -3.33 -1.46 15.73
N ASP A 15 -3.43 -1.54 17.06
CA ASP A 15 -3.98 -0.47 17.88
C ASP A 15 -2.89 0.57 18.24
N GLU A 16 -3.31 1.75 18.70
CA GLU A 16 -2.37 2.82 19.05
C GLU A 16 -1.35 2.38 20.12
N PRO A 17 -1.74 1.67 21.21
CA PRO A 17 -0.78 1.17 22.18
C PRO A 17 0.29 0.23 21.59
N LEU A 18 -0.06 -0.62 20.62
CA LEU A 18 0.91 -1.46 19.92
C LEU A 18 1.83 -0.64 19.03
N LEU A 19 1.28 0.32 18.29
CA LEU A 19 2.06 1.21 17.43
C LEU A 19 3.07 2.03 18.23
N GLU A 20 2.67 2.57 19.39
CA GLU A 20 3.57 3.27 20.31
C GLU A 20 4.71 2.37 20.81
N LYS A 21 4.41 1.12 21.19
CA LYS A 21 5.44 0.15 21.60
C LYS A 21 6.42 -0.16 20.47
N LEU A 22 5.97 -0.20 19.22
CA LEU A 22 6.84 -0.41 18.06
C LEU A 22 7.73 0.81 17.82
N ARG A 23 7.17 2.02 17.86
CA ARG A 23 7.94 3.28 17.76
C ARG A 23 8.99 3.39 18.86
N ALA A 24 8.65 3.05 20.11
CA ALA A 24 9.58 3.07 21.24
C ALA A 24 10.74 2.07 21.09
N LYS A 25 10.57 1.02 20.27
CA LYS A 25 11.63 0.07 19.89
C LYS A 25 12.45 0.51 18.68
N GLY A 26 12.19 1.71 18.13
CA GLY A 26 12.86 2.22 16.94
C GLY A 26 12.31 1.67 15.62
N VAL A 27 11.08 1.12 15.61
CA VAL A 27 10.43 0.70 14.36
C VAL A 27 9.84 1.92 13.67
N GLU A 28 10.37 2.22 12.49
CA GLU A 28 9.86 3.27 11.60
C GLU A 28 8.59 2.79 10.87
N MET A 29 7.70 3.74 10.55
CA MET A 29 6.43 3.48 9.88
C MET A 29 6.33 4.37 8.65
N ALA A 30 5.87 3.81 7.53
CA ALA A 30 5.62 4.53 6.28
C ALA A 30 4.30 4.02 5.68
N PHE A 31 3.56 4.88 5.00
CA PHE A 31 2.20 4.60 4.55
C PHE A 31 2.07 4.74 3.03
N VAL A 32 1.55 3.69 2.39
CA VAL A 32 1.11 3.73 0.99
C VAL A 32 -0.39 3.94 0.94
N THR A 33 -0.89 4.51 -0.15
CA THR A 33 -2.34 4.71 -0.34
C THR A 33 -2.84 3.88 -1.51
N LEU A 34 -3.87 3.07 -1.33
CA LEU A 34 -4.62 2.49 -2.44
C LEU A 34 -5.90 3.30 -2.64
N HIS A 35 -6.04 3.90 -3.81
CA HIS A 35 -7.26 4.57 -4.22
C HIS A 35 -8.14 3.56 -4.93
N VAL A 36 -9.27 3.24 -4.31
CA VAL A 36 -10.27 2.32 -4.83
C VAL A 36 -11.47 3.12 -5.34
N GLY A 37 -11.93 2.83 -6.55
CA GLY A 37 -13.15 3.42 -7.08
C GLY A 37 -14.37 2.97 -6.26
N ALA A 38 -15.36 3.84 -6.08
CA ALA A 38 -16.56 3.54 -5.30
C ALA A 38 -17.34 2.29 -5.79
N GLY A 39 -17.13 1.88 -7.04
CA GLY A 39 -17.77 0.70 -7.62
C GLY A 39 -17.01 -0.62 -7.42
N THR A 40 -15.81 -0.65 -6.84
CA THR A 40 -15.10 -1.92 -6.59
C THR A 40 -15.79 -2.79 -5.53
N PHE A 41 -16.63 -2.20 -4.69
CA PHE A 41 -17.48 -2.91 -3.73
C PHE A 41 -18.90 -3.17 -4.24
N GLN A 42 -19.23 -2.74 -5.47
CA GLN A 42 -20.55 -3.01 -6.03
C GLN A 42 -20.65 -4.49 -6.44
N PRO A 43 -21.75 -5.18 -6.08
CA PRO A 43 -22.00 -6.52 -6.59
C PRO A 43 -22.01 -6.50 -8.13
N VAL A 44 -21.59 -7.60 -8.75
CA VAL A 44 -21.77 -7.81 -10.18
C VAL A 44 -23.29 -7.81 -10.46
N ARG A 45 -23.74 -6.88 -11.31
CA ARG A 45 -25.17 -6.69 -11.66
C ARG A 45 -25.47 -7.00 -13.13
N VAL A 46 -24.55 -7.65 -13.82
CA VAL A 46 -24.70 -8.06 -15.23
C VAL A 46 -24.86 -9.57 -15.29
N ASP A 47 -25.61 -10.05 -16.28
CA ASP A 47 -25.87 -11.49 -16.48
C ASP A 47 -24.64 -12.23 -17.04
N THR A 48 -23.80 -11.51 -17.80
CA THR A 48 -22.58 -11.96 -18.47
C THR A 48 -21.37 -11.25 -17.89
N ILE A 49 -20.36 -12.01 -17.47
CA ILE A 49 -19.17 -11.47 -16.78
C ILE A 49 -18.39 -10.50 -17.67
N GLU A 50 -18.39 -10.75 -18.98
CA GLU A 50 -17.72 -9.94 -20.00
C GLU A 50 -18.26 -8.49 -20.06
N ASP A 51 -19.51 -8.30 -19.62
CA ASP A 51 -20.15 -6.98 -19.57
C ASP A 51 -19.92 -6.26 -18.23
N HIS A 52 -19.22 -6.88 -17.28
CA HIS A 52 -18.91 -6.27 -15.99
C HIS A 52 -17.73 -5.31 -16.11
N ILE A 53 -18.00 -4.02 -15.89
CA ILE A 53 -16.94 -3.00 -15.85
C ILE A 53 -16.32 -2.98 -14.46
N MET A 54 -15.06 -3.46 -14.36
CA MET A 54 -14.27 -3.32 -13.14
C MET A 54 -13.78 -1.87 -13.01
N HIS A 55 -14.06 -1.24 -11.88
CA HIS A 55 -13.51 0.08 -11.58
C HIS A 55 -12.00 0.00 -11.38
N SER A 56 -11.25 0.96 -11.94
CA SER A 56 -9.80 1.04 -11.77
C SER A 56 -9.44 1.32 -10.32
N GLU A 57 -8.38 0.67 -9.85
CA GLU A 57 -7.67 1.00 -8.61
C GLU A 57 -6.29 1.54 -8.99
N TYR A 58 -5.75 2.45 -8.18
CA TYR A 58 -4.37 2.90 -8.34
C TYR A 58 -3.70 3.08 -6.99
N ALA A 59 -2.41 2.75 -6.91
CA ALA A 59 -1.62 2.84 -5.69
C ALA A 59 -0.69 4.03 -5.75
N GLU A 60 -0.60 4.79 -4.65
CA GLU A 60 0.38 5.85 -4.47
C GLU A 60 1.46 5.34 -3.48
N VAL A 61 2.68 5.24 -3.99
CA VAL A 61 3.92 5.03 -3.21
C VAL A 61 4.72 6.33 -3.30
N PRO A 62 4.53 7.26 -2.35
CA PRO A 62 5.18 8.56 -2.37
C PRO A 62 6.68 8.49 -2.07
N GLN A 63 7.38 9.59 -2.36
CA GLN A 63 8.85 9.69 -2.23
C GLN A 63 9.34 9.42 -0.79
N ASP A 64 8.59 9.84 0.22
CA ASP A 64 8.93 9.59 1.63
C ASP A 64 8.93 8.08 1.98
N VAL A 65 8.04 7.29 1.38
CA VAL A 65 8.05 5.83 1.51
C VAL A 65 9.28 5.23 0.81
N VAL A 66 9.61 5.72 -0.37
CA VAL A 66 10.81 5.29 -1.12
C VAL A 66 12.06 5.58 -0.29
N ASP A 67 12.20 6.80 0.22
CA ASP A 67 13.33 7.22 1.04
C ASP A 67 13.45 6.36 2.31
N ALA A 68 12.33 6.08 2.99
CA ALA A 68 12.31 5.20 4.15
C ALA A 68 12.76 3.77 3.82
N VAL A 69 12.30 3.21 2.69
CA VAL A 69 12.70 1.87 2.21
C VAL A 69 14.19 1.82 1.90
N LEU A 70 14.71 2.77 1.12
CA LEU A 70 16.12 2.84 0.76
C LEU A 70 17.00 3.03 2.00
N ALA A 71 16.60 3.92 2.91
CA ALA A 71 17.33 4.15 4.15
C ALA A 71 17.34 2.90 5.05
N ALA A 72 16.23 2.18 5.16
CA ALA A 72 16.16 0.92 5.89
C ALA A 72 17.09 -0.14 5.28
N LYS A 73 17.08 -0.29 3.95
CA LYS A 73 17.94 -1.24 3.22
C LYS A 73 19.43 -0.87 3.36
N ALA A 74 19.78 0.41 3.27
CA ALA A 74 21.15 0.89 3.47
C ALA A 74 21.68 0.59 4.88
N ARG A 75 20.81 0.60 5.90
CA ARG A 75 21.14 0.19 7.27
C ARG A 75 21.20 -1.33 7.48
N GLY A 76 20.87 -2.13 6.46
CA GLY A 76 20.74 -3.59 6.59
C GLY A 76 19.47 -4.03 7.35
N ASN A 77 18.51 -3.13 7.53
CA ASN A 77 17.25 -3.40 8.20
C ASN A 77 16.23 -4.07 7.27
N ARG A 78 15.14 -4.58 7.88
CA ARG A 78 14.02 -5.20 7.18
C ARG A 78 12.94 -4.17 6.85
N VAL A 79 12.33 -4.33 5.69
CA VAL A 79 11.09 -3.65 5.28
C VAL A 79 9.98 -4.69 5.37
N ILE A 80 8.95 -4.41 6.18
CA ILE A 80 7.84 -5.34 6.44
C ILE A 80 6.54 -4.69 5.97
N ALA A 81 5.99 -5.20 4.88
CA ALA A 81 4.69 -4.76 4.39
C ALA A 81 3.55 -5.37 5.24
N VAL A 82 2.59 -4.53 5.63
CA VAL A 82 1.40 -4.96 6.38
C VAL A 82 0.24 -5.11 5.41
N GLY A 83 -0.11 -6.36 5.09
CA GLY A 83 -1.19 -6.71 4.17
C GLY A 83 -0.74 -6.84 2.72
N THR A 84 -1.49 -7.63 1.94
CA THR A 84 -1.18 -7.95 0.54
C THR A 84 -1.27 -6.72 -0.38
N THR A 85 -2.15 -5.76 -0.09
CA THR A 85 -2.20 -4.48 -0.80
C THR A 85 -0.87 -3.74 -0.69
N SER A 86 -0.33 -3.59 0.52
CA SER A 86 0.95 -2.94 0.75
C SER A 86 2.10 -3.67 0.05
N VAL A 87 2.10 -5.02 0.08
CA VAL A 87 3.07 -5.84 -0.68
C VAL A 87 2.99 -5.51 -2.16
N ARG A 88 1.81 -5.64 -2.77
CA ARG A 88 1.63 -5.43 -4.21
C ARG A 88 2.01 -4.01 -4.62
N SER A 89 1.70 -2.99 -3.82
CA SER A 89 2.09 -1.60 -4.10
C SER A 89 3.61 -1.42 -4.11
N LEU A 90 4.32 -1.92 -3.08
CA LEU A 90 5.78 -1.80 -3.02
C LEU A 90 6.47 -2.60 -4.13
N GLU A 91 6.03 -3.83 -4.39
CA GLU A 91 6.62 -4.66 -5.44
C GLU A 91 6.31 -4.13 -6.84
N SER A 92 5.14 -3.51 -7.06
CA SER A 92 4.83 -2.85 -8.35
C SER A 92 5.72 -1.62 -8.56
N ALA A 93 5.94 -0.83 -7.51
CA ALA A 93 6.86 0.31 -7.55
C ALA A 93 8.31 -0.13 -7.81
N ALA A 94 8.76 -1.21 -7.14
CA ALA A 94 10.09 -1.79 -7.36
C ALA A 94 10.25 -2.35 -8.78
N GLN A 95 9.22 -3.02 -9.31
CA GLN A 95 9.24 -3.55 -10.67
C GLN A 95 9.24 -2.44 -11.73
N ALA A 96 8.56 -1.32 -11.48
CA ALA A 96 8.50 -0.18 -12.40
C ALA A 96 9.74 0.72 -12.35
N ALA A 97 10.54 0.63 -11.27
CA ALA A 97 11.74 1.42 -11.07
C ALA A 97 12.80 1.13 -12.15
N LYS A 98 13.47 2.18 -12.63
CA LYS A 98 14.49 2.04 -13.69
C LYS A 98 15.92 2.14 -13.20
N ASN A 99 16.16 2.94 -12.17
CA ASN A 99 17.53 3.30 -11.77
C ASN A 99 17.88 2.91 -10.33
N ASP A 100 16.86 2.57 -9.53
CA ASP A 100 17.01 2.26 -8.11
C ASP A 100 16.19 1.01 -7.74
N LEU A 101 16.32 0.53 -6.50
CA LEU A 101 15.56 -0.59 -5.95
C LEU A 101 14.05 -0.34 -5.97
N ILE A 102 13.65 0.92 -5.76
CA ILE A 102 12.27 1.37 -5.77
C ILE A 102 12.24 2.87 -6.09
N GLU A 103 11.26 3.29 -6.90
CA GLU A 103 11.03 4.69 -7.28
C GLU A 103 9.56 5.04 -6.96
N PRO A 104 9.19 6.34 -6.89
CA PRO A 104 7.81 6.73 -6.65
C PRO A 104 6.84 6.14 -7.69
N PHE A 105 5.67 5.71 -7.23
CA PHE A 105 4.68 5.02 -8.06
C PHE A 105 3.29 5.63 -7.85
N PHE A 106 2.58 5.92 -8.93
CA PHE A 106 1.28 6.59 -8.96
C PHE A 106 0.43 6.05 -10.10
#